data_AF-A0A6F8ZCY9-F1
#
_entry.id   AF-A0A6F8ZCY9-F1
#
_cell.length_a   1.000
_cell.length_b   1.000
_cell.length_c   1.000
_cell.angle_alpha   90.00
_cell.angle_beta   90.00
_cell.angle_gamma   90.00
#
_symmetry.space_group_name_H-M   'P 1'
#
loop_
_entity.id
_entity.type
_entity.pdbx_description
1 polymer ?
#
loop_
_entity_poly.entity_id
_entity_poly.type
_entity_poly.pdbx_seq_one_letter_code
_entity_poly.pdbx_strand_id
1 'polypeptide(L)'
;MPADYLPPVYQALRTRYPAVLEAWDRVAAATHSAGPLTPREAHLVQLGIAIGARSPGGVRSHARRALAEGIEADALLQAALLALTTSGITATTAAFGWIQEVLKEAEAGT
;
A
#
# COMPACT_ATOMS: atom_id res chain seq x y z
N MET A 1 10.19 -4.85 4.20
CA MET A 1 9.29 -4.44 5.29
C MET A 1 10.16 -4.09 6.48
N PRO A 2 10.22 -2.83 6.93
CA PRO A 2 10.73 -2.56 8.27
C PRO A 2 9.87 -3.32 9.28
N ALA A 3 10.47 -3.73 10.39
CA ALA A 3 9.90 -4.69 11.33
C ALA A 3 8.68 -4.19 12.12
N ASP A 4 8.37 -2.89 12.07
CA ASP A 4 7.67 -2.28 13.19
C ASP A 4 6.13 -2.32 13.13
N TYR A 5 5.51 -2.77 12.02
CA TYR A 5 4.09 -3.15 12.07
C TYR A 5 3.65 -4.10 10.96
N LEU A 6 3.46 -5.38 11.30
CA LEU A 6 2.71 -6.34 10.50
C LEU A 6 1.31 -6.56 11.12
N PRO A 7 0.21 -6.41 10.37
CA PRO A 7 -1.13 -6.67 10.90
C PRO A 7 -1.23 -8.09 11.50
N PRO A 8 -1.89 -8.29 12.65
CA PRO A 8 -1.96 -9.60 13.32
C PRO A 8 -2.45 -10.73 12.39
N VAL A 9 -3.41 -10.43 11.50
CA VAL A 9 -3.91 -11.38 10.50
C VAL A 9 -2.83 -11.82 9.50
N TYR A 10 -1.93 -10.91 9.11
CA TYR A 10 -0.82 -11.24 8.23
C TYR A 10 0.23 -12.09 8.94
N GLN A 11 0.52 -11.78 10.21
CA GLN A 11 1.43 -12.59 11.03
C GLN A 11 0.90 -14.03 11.17
N ALA A 12 -0.40 -14.18 11.49
CA ALA A 12 -1.04 -15.49 11.58
C ALA A 12 -0.95 -16.27 10.26
N LEU A 13 -1.16 -15.59 9.12
CA LEU A 13 -1.06 -16.20 7.80
C LEU A 13 0.38 -16.67 7.50
N ARG A 14 1.39 -15.85 7.82
CA ARG A 14 2.81 -16.18 7.62
C ARG A 14 3.25 -17.35 8.49
N THR A 15 2.81 -17.41 9.75
CA THR A 15 3.08 -18.55 10.64
C THR A 15 2.38 -19.82 10.17
N ARG A 16 1.15 -19.71 9.66
CA ARG A 16 0.36 -20.88 9.24
C ARG A 16 0.82 -21.47 7.91
N TYR A 17 1.27 -20.64 6.96
CA TYR A 17 1.62 -21.06 5.60
C TYR A 17 2.96 -20.46 5.12
N PRO A 18 4.09 -20.73 5.81
CA PRO A 18 5.36 -20.04 5.57
C PRO A 18 5.86 -20.18 4.12
N ALA A 19 5.81 -21.38 3.55
CA ALA A 19 6.27 -21.62 2.18
C ALA A 19 5.49 -20.83 1.11
N VAL A 20 4.19 -20.59 1.33
CA VAL A 20 3.35 -19.78 0.42
C VAL A 20 3.75 -18.31 0.51
N LEU A 21 3.97 -17.80 1.71
CA LEU A 21 4.38 -16.41 1.90
C LEU A 21 5.79 -16.16 1.39
N GLU A 22 6.71 -17.11 1.54
CA GLU A 22 8.04 -17.02 0.94
C GLU A 22 7.98 -17.02 -0.60
N ALA A 23 7.11 -17.84 -1.20
CA ALA A 23 6.89 -17.80 -2.64
C ALA A 23 6.29 -16.46 -3.09
N TRP A 24 5.33 -15.94 -2.34
CA TRP A 24 4.74 -14.64 -2.60
C TRP A 24 5.76 -13.49 -2.47
N ASP A 25 6.62 -13.52 -1.44
CA ASP A 25 7.71 -12.55 -1.26
C ASP A 25 8.66 -12.55 -2.47
N ARG A 26 8.97 -13.73 -3.03
CA ARG A 26 9.80 -13.85 -4.25
C ARG A 26 9.10 -13.25 -5.49
N VAL A 27 7.79 -13.50 -5.66
CA VAL A 27 7.01 -12.90 -6.75
C VAL A 27 6.96 -11.37 -6.61
N ALA A 28 6.77 -10.87 -5.39
CA ALA A 28 6.77 -9.44 -5.11
C ALA A 28 8.12 -8.81 -5.46
N ALA A 29 9.23 -9.41 -5.02
CA ALA A 29 10.57 -8.92 -5.35
C ALA A 29 10.84 -8.94 -6.86
N ALA A 30 10.51 -10.04 -7.54
CA ALA A 30 10.70 -10.18 -8.97
C ALA A 30 9.92 -9.12 -9.75
N THR A 31 8.65 -8.89 -9.42
CA THR A 31 7.81 -7.89 -10.10
C THR A 31 8.30 -6.45 -9.88
N HIS A 32 8.82 -6.12 -8.69
CA HIS A 32 9.45 -4.81 -8.44
C HIS A 32 10.74 -4.59 -9.27
N SER A 33 11.49 -5.66 -9.60
CA SER A 33 12.73 -5.57 -10.38
C SER A 33 12.58 -5.73 -11.89
N ALA A 34 11.38 -6.05 -12.38
CA ALA A 34 11.17 -6.51 -13.75
C ALA A 34 11.01 -5.41 -14.80
N GLY A 35 11.10 -4.13 -14.42
CA GLY A 35 10.76 -3.02 -15.32
C GLY A 35 11.46 -1.70 -15.00
N PRO A 36 11.16 -0.64 -15.76
CA PRO A 36 11.85 0.63 -15.67
C PRO A 36 11.33 1.53 -14.54
N LEU A 37 10.25 1.14 -13.86
CA LEU A 37 9.66 1.94 -12.80
C LEU A 37 10.60 2.02 -11.60
N THR A 38 10.77 3.23 -11.10
CA THR A 38 11.41 3.47 -9.81
C THR A 38 10.59 2.84 -8.68
N PRO A 39 11.21 2.57 -7.51
CA PRO A 39 10.48 2.07 -6.34
C PRO A 39 9.27 2.95 -5.99
N ARG A 40 9.42 4.28 -6.07
CA ARG A 40 8.36 5.25 -5.84
C ARG A 40 7.17 5.05 -6.78
N GLU A 41 7.44 4.94 -8.08
CA GLU A 41 6.40 4.73 -9.08
C GLU A 41 5.69 3.39 -8.88
N ALA A 42 6.44 2.33 -8.57
CA ALA A 42 5.86 1.00 -8.31
C ALA A 42 4.86 1.03 -7.14
N HIS A 43 5.18 1.70 -6.03
CA HIS A 43 4.25 1.84 -4.90
C HIS A 43 3.01 2.65 -5.26
N LEU A 44 3.16 3.76 -5.98
CA LEU A 44 2.02 4.57 -6.40
C LEU A 44 1.11 3.82 -7.38
N VAL A 45 1.67 3.03 -8.29
CA VAL A 45 0.91 2.15 -9.18
C VAL A 45 0.13 1.11 -8.38
N GLN A 46 0.78 0.41 -7.44
CA GLN A 46 0.11 -0.59 -6.61
C GLN A 46 -0.97 0.02 -5.70
N LEU A 47 -0.73 1.21 -5.15
CA LEU A 47 -1.74 1.97 -4.41
C LEU A 47 -2.94 2.30 -5.31
N GLY A 48 -2.69 2.82 -6.53
CA GLY A 48 -3.73 3.09 -7.52
C GLY A 48 -4.56 1.86 -7.87
N ILE A 49 -3.92 0.71 -8.05
CA ILE A 49 -4.60 -0.58 -8.28
C ILE A 49 -5.47 -0.96 -7.07
N ALA A 50 -4.97 -0.81 -5.84
CA ALA A 50 -5.74 -1.11 -4.64
C ALA A 50 -6.96 -0.19 -4.47
N ILE A 51 -6.83 1.09 -4.86
CA ILE A 51 -7.93 2.07 -4.89
C ILE A 51 -8.98 1.65 -5.93
N GLY A 52 -8.55 1.34 -7.16
CA GLY A 52 -9.44 0.89 -8.23
C GLY A 52 -10.16 -0.42 -7.88
N ALA A 53 -9.48 -1.32 -7.15
CA ALA A 53 -10.07 -2.56 -6.62
C ALA A 53 -10.95 -2.34 -5.38
N ARG A 54 -11.10 -1.10 -4.89
CA ARG A 54 -11.86 -0.73 -3.69
C ARG A 54 -11.47 -1.55 -2.46
N SER A 55 -10.18 -1.86 -2.32
CA SER A 55 -9.65 -2.74 -1.27
C SER A 55 -9.18 -1.92 -0.06
N PRO A 56 -9.93 -1.86 1.05
CA PRO A 56 -9.55 -1.03 2.20
C PRO A 56 -8.23 -1.49 2.83
N GLY A 57 -8.02 -2.81 2.90
CA GLY A 57 -6.78 -3.40 3.39
C GLY A 57 -5.61 -3.18 2.44
N GLY A 58 -5.85 -3.27 1.13
CA GLY A 58 -4.84 -3.00 0.10
C GLY A 58 -4.37 -1.55 0.12
N VAL A 59 -5.30 -0.59 0.16
CA VAL A 59 -4.97 0.85 0.23
C VAL A 59 -4.13 1.15 1.47
N ARG A 60 -4.56 0.71 2.66
CA ARG A 60 -3.79 0.93 3.89
C ARG A 60 -2.43 0.25 3.85
N SER A 61 -2.35 -0.96 3.29
CA SER A 61 -1.08 -1.70 3.19
C SER A 61 -0.09 -1.00 2.27
N HIS A 62 -0.50 -0.58 1.07
CA HIS A 62 0.38 0.12 0.14
C HIS A 62 0.75 1.53 0.63
N ALA A 63 -0.17 2.24 1.30
CA ALA A 63 0.14 3.51 1.93
C ALA A 63 1.23 3.38 3.02
N ARG A 64 1.11 2.42 3.94
CA ARG A 64 2.14 2.17 4.98
C ARG A 64 3.50 1.82 4.37
N ARG A 65 3.52 0.97 3.33
CA ARG A 65 4.75 0.57 2.64
C ARG A 65 5.41 1.76 1.94
N ALA A 66 4.62 2.59 1.28
CA ALA A 66 5.10 3.78 0.61
C ALA A 66 5.75 4.76 1.60
N LEU A 67 5.09 5.04 2.74
CA LEU A 67 5.65 5.88 3.80
C LEU A 67 6.94 5.31 4.39
N ALA A 68 6.98 4.00 4.63
CA ALA A 68 8.16 3.31 5.12
C ALA A 68 9.37 3.38 4.14
N GLU A 69 9.13 3.64 2.87
CA GLU A 69 10.15 3.88 1.85
C GLU A 69 10.43 5.37 1.60
N GLY A 70 9.90 6.26 2.45
CA GLY A 70 10.13 7.70 2.39
C GLY A 70 9.31 8.42 1.32
N ILE A 71 8.28 7.77 0.75
CA ILE A 71 7.37 8.44 -0.19
C ILE A 71 6.49 9.43 0.58
N GLU A 72 6.34 10.62 0.01
CA GLU A 72 5.71 11.76 0.64
C GLU A 72 4.19 11.55 0.78
N ALA A 73 3.63 11.96 1.93
CA ALA A 73 2.19 11.86 2.20
C ALA A 73 1.33 12.50 1.10
N ASP A 74 1.75 13.67 0.61
CA ASP A 74 1.08 14.40 -0.48
C ASP A 74 0.98 13.58 -1.76
N ALA A 75 1.98 12.75 -2.06
CA ALA A 75 1.95 11.88 -3.24
C ALA A 75 0.87 10.79 -3.13
N LEU A 76 0.65 10.26 -1.92
CA LEU A 76 -0.39 9.26 -1.66
C LEU A 76 -1.78 9.89 -1.75
N LEU A 77 -1.95 11.09 -1.18
CA LEU A 77 -3.20 11.85 -1.26
C LEU A 77 -3.51 12.26 -2.71
N GLN A 78 -2.49 12.64 -3.48
CA GLN A 78 -2.64 12.92 -4.91
C GLN A 78 -3.05 11.66 -5.68
N ALA A 79 -2.50 10.48 -5.38
CA ALA A 79 -2.91 9.23 -6.01
C ALA A 79 -4.41 8.92 -5.76
N ALA A 80 -4.92 9.21 -4.56
CA ALA A 80 -6.36 9.14 -4.29
C ALA A 80 -7.15 10.15 -5.11
N LEU A 81 -6.70 11.41 -5.20
CA LEU A 81 -7.36 12.44 -6.01
C LEU A 81 -7.43 12.05 -7.50
N LEU A 82 -6.35 11.48 -8.06
CA LEU A 82 -6.32 11.04 -9.46
C LEU A 82 -7.36 9.94 -9.76
N ALA A 83 -7.74 9.15 -8.75
CA ALA A 83 -8.80 8.14 -8.89
C ALA A 83 -10.19 8.75 -9.16
N LEU A 84 -10.39 10.06 -8.98
CA LEU A 84 -11.67 10.73 -9.22
C LEU A 84 -12.17 10.51 -10.64
N THR A 85 -11.27 10.60 -11.61
CA THR A 85 -11.62 10.49 -13.04
C THR A 85 -11.78 9.05 -13.53
N THR A 86 -11.17 8.09 -12.83
CA THR A 86 -11.12 6.68 -13.27
C THR A 86 -12.00 5.74 -12.45
N SER A 87 -12.19 6.05 -11.17
CA SER A 87 -12.93 5.21 -10.19
C SER A 87 -14.09 5.94 -9.52
N GLY A 88 -14.25 7.24 -9.78
CA GLY A 88 -15.35 8.08 -9.29
C GLY A 88 -15.14 8.62 -7.87
N ILE A 89 -16.01 9.55 -7.47
CA ILE A 89 -15.90 10.28 -6.20
C ILE A 89 -15.99 9.35 -4.98
N THR A 90 -16.81 8.30 -5.03
CA THR A 90 -16.96 7.37 -3.89
C THR A 90 -15.66 6.61 -3.60
N ALA A 91 -15.00 6.07 -4.62
CA ALA A 91 -13.72 5.40 -4.45
C ALA A 91 -12.63 6.37 -3.99
N THR A 92 -12.64 7.59 -4.54
CA THR A 92 -11.73 8.67 -4.18
C THR A 92 -11.83 9.05 -2.70
N THR A 93 -13.04 9.37 -2.23
CA THR A 93 -13.27 9.77 -0.83
C THR A 93 -12.93 8.64 0.15
N ALA A 94 -13.26 7.39 -0.18
CA ALA A 94 -12.92 6.25 0.65
C ALA A 94 -11.39 6.05 0.74
N ALA A 95 -10.70 6.06 -0.41
CA ALA A 95 -9.24 5.95 -0.46
C ALA A 95 -8.55 7.08 0.31
N PHE A 96 -9.01 8.32 0.12
CA PHE A 96 -8.50 9.48 0.85
C PHE A 96 -8.62 9.29 2.36
N GLY A 97 -9.78 8.84 2.84
CA GLY A 97 -10.01 8.53 4.26
C GLY A 97 -9.07 7.45 4.80
N TRP A 98 -8.89 6.35 4.08
CA TRP A 98 -8.01 5.26 4.51
C TRP A 98 -6.53 5.62 4.51
N ILE A 99 -6.09 6.46 3.57
CA ILE A 99 -4.73 7.00 3.55
C ILE A 99 -4.53 7.94 4.75
N GLN A 100 -5.50 8.81 5.04
CA GLN A 100 -5.48 9.70 6.20
C GLN A 100 -5.41 8.94 7.54
N GLU A 101 -6.12 7.80 7.67
CA GLU A 101 -5.99 6.92 8.84
C GLU A 101 -4.54 6.44 9.02
N VAL A 102 -3.91 5.98 7.92
CA VAL A 102 -2.51 5.53 7.96
C VAL A 102 -1.54 6.66 8.30
N LEU A 103 -1.76 7.86 7.78
CA LEU A 103 -0.93 9.03 8.10
C LEU A 103 -0.99 9.36 9.60
N LYS A 104 -2.20 9.34 10.18
CA LYS A 104 -2.40 9.53 11.63
C LYS A 104 -1.74 8.44 12.46
N GLU A 105 -1.82 7.18 12.02
CA GLU A 105 -1.13 6.05 12.68
C GLU A 105 0.40 6.27 12.68
N ALA A 106 0.96 6.75 11.57
CA ALA A 106 2.39 7.01 11.45
C ALA A 106 2.85 8.18 12.35
N GLU A 107 2.08 9.26 12.42
CA GLU A 107 2.34 10.40 13.30
C GLU A 107 2.26 10.02 14.79
N ALA A 108 1.28 9.19 15.17
CA ALA A 108 1.09 8.76 16.56
C ALA A 108 2.11 7.73 17.07
N GLY A 109 2.80 7.04 16.16
CA GLY A 109 3.87 6.09 16.47
C GLY A 109 5.27 6.70 16.50
N THR A 110 5.40 8.01 16.28
CA THR A 110 6.65 8.78 16.39
C THR A 110 6.78 9.39 17.78
#